data_AF-A0A7X4ITS2-F1
#
_entry.id   AF-A0A7X4ITS2-F1
#
_cell.length_a   1.000
_cell.length_b   1.000
_cell.length_c   1.000
_cell.angle_alpha   90.00
_cell.angle_beta   90.00
_cell.angle_gamma   90.00
#
_symmetry.space_group_name_H-M   'P 1'
#
loop_
_entity.id
_entity.type
_entity.pdbx_description
1 polymer ?
#
loop_
_entity_poly.entity_id
_entity_poly.type
_entity_poly.pdbx_seq_one_letter_code
_entity_poly.pdbx_strand_id
1 'polypeptide(L)'
;FLAGDAGHIVPPTGAKGLNLAFSDVYYLQRALVAHFKDASDDLLDDYSGTALMRIWAAENISWRLTKLLHVFPDEDPFDQKIRENDYDLLRVSEAAQHALAYEYIGLPYAA
;
A
#
# COMPACT_ATOMS: atom_id res chain seq x y z
N PHE A 1 -14.20 10.56 -9.49
CA PHE A 1 -12.86 10.31 -8.91
C PHE A 1 -12.98 10.36 -7.39
N LEU A 2 -12.43 9.37 -6.69
CA LEU A 2 -12.38 9.29 -5.23
C LEU A 2 -10.91 9.22 -4.80
N ALA A 3 -10.52 9.96 -3.77
CA ALA A 3 -9.15 10.04 -3.30
C ALA A 3 -9.08 9.94 -1.76
N GLY A 4 -8.00 9.33 -1.25
CA GLY A 4 -7.80 9.10 0.17
C GLY A 4 -8.86 8.17 0.76
N ASP A 5 -9.30 8.45 1.98
CA ASP A 5 -10.26 7.62 2.74
C ASP A 5 -11.61 7.43 2.04
N ALA A 6 -11.95 8.27 1.06
CA ALA A 6 -13.14 8.06 0.23
C ALA A 6 -12.97 6.89 -0.77
N GLY A 7 -11.74 6.51 -1.11
CA GLY A 7 -11.40 5.44 -2.05
C GLY A 7 -10.84 4.17 -1.40
N HIS A 8 -10.18 4.26 -0.25
CA HIS A 8 -9.56 3.10 0.44
C HIS A 8 -9.35 3.36 1.93
N ILE A 9 -9.26 2.30 2.73
CA ILE A 9 -8.94 2.35 4.16
C ILE A 9 -7.96 1.22 4.47
N VAL A 10 -6.82 1.56 5.08
CA VAL A 10 -5.78 0.60 5.47
C VAL A 10 -5.71 0.43 6.99
N PRO A 11 -5.32 -0.75 7.51
CA PRO A 11 -4.91 -0.88 8.90
C PRO A 11 -3.74 0.08 9.22
N PRO A 12 -3.73 0.76 10.38
CA PRO A 12 -2.71 1.75 10.71
C PRO A 12 -1.30 1.15 10.86
N THR A 13 -1.20 -0.18 10.99
CA THR A 13 0.05 -0.95 11.14
C THR A 13 1.08 -0.67 10.04
N GLY A 14 0.64 -0.41 8.80
CA GLY A 14 1.53 -0.06 7.69
C GLY A 14 1.87 1.44 7.58
N ALA A 15 1.21 2.30 8.36
CA ALA A 15 1.30 3.76 8.28
C ALA A 15 1.10 4.32 6.85
N LYS A 16 0.17 3.72 6.08
CA LYS A 16 0.00 4.03 4.65
C LYS A 16 -1.15 4.97 4.30
N GLY A 17 -2.17 5.14 5.13
CA GLY A 17 -3.41 5.87 4.76
C GLY A 17 -3.18 7.25 4.16
N LEU A 18 -2.53 8.15 4.93
CA LEU A 18 -2.21 9.51 4.45
C LEU A 18 -1.24 9.49 3.24
N ASN A 19 -0.29 8.55 3.21
CA ASN A 19 0.65 8.41 2.10
C ASN A 19 -0.02 7.93 0.80
N LEU A 20 -1.11 7.17 0.89
CA LEU A 20 -1.93 6.79 -0.26
C LEU A 20 -2.80 7.95 -0.74
N ALA A 21 -3.38 8.72 0.19
CA ALA A 21 -4.13 9.93 -0.16
C ALA A 21 -3.25 10.92 -0.95
N PHE A 22 -1.98 11.09 -0.56
CA PHE A 22 -1.04 11.92 -1.33
C PHE A 22 -0.77 11.39 -2.75
N SER A 23 -0.67 10.08 -2.95
CA SER A 23 -0.51 9.53 -4.31
C SER A 23 -1.77 9.72 -5.16
N ASP A 24 -2.96 9.53 -4.58
CA ASP A 24 -4.22 9.73 -5.30
C ASP A 24 -4.36 11.17 -5.78
N VAL A 25 -4.04 12.13 -4.90
CA VAL A 25 -4.04 13.57 -5.25
C VAL A 25 -2.98 13.86 -6.31
N TYR A 26 -1.80 13.24 -6.22
CA TYR A 26 -0.76 13.40 -7.24
C TYR A 26 -1.22 12.89 -8.62
N TYR A 27 -1.86 11.73 -8.71
CA TYR A 27 -2.37 11.22 -9.98
C TYR A 27 -3.54 12.05 -10.50
N LEU A 28 -4.51 12.36 -9.62
CA LEU A 28 -5.69 13.12 -10.01
C LEU A 28 -5.35 14.55 -10.45
N GLN A 29 -4.39 15.22 -9.79
CA GLN A 29 -4.01 16.56 -10.22
C GLN A 29 -3.43 16.53 -11.64
N ARG A 30 -2.55 15.57 -11.94
CA ARG A 30 -1.94 15.45 -13.26
C ARG A 30 -2.99 15.17 -14.34
N ALA A 31 -3.95 14.31 -14.02
CA ALA A 31 -5.07 14.02 -14.90
C ALA A 31 -5.95 15.25 -15.17
N LEU A 32 -6.28 16.03 -14.13
CA LEU A 32 -7.03 17.28 -14.27
C LEU A 32 -6.25 18.33 -15.05
N VAL A 33 -4.94 18.44 -14.86
CA VAL A 33 -4.09 19.36 -15.63
C VAL A 33 -4.11 19.01 -17.12
N ALA A 34 -3.94 17.73 -17.48
CA ALA A 34 -4.01 17.28 -18.88
C ALA A 34 -5.39 17.56 -19.51
N HIS A 35 -6.47 17.29 -18.77
CA HIS A 35 -7.82 17.59 -19.23
C HIS A 35 -8.02 19.08 -19.54
N PHE A 36 -7.69 19.96 -18.59
CA PHE A 36 -7.99 21.38 -18.73
C PHE A 36 -7.00 22.16 -19.61
N LYS A 37 -5.73 21.74 -19.68
CA LYS A 37 -4.71 22.44 -20.48
C LYS A 37 -4.51 21.84 -21.86
N ASP A 38 -4.58 20.53 -21.96
CA ASP A 38 -4.19 19.78 -23.16
C ASP A 38 -5.40 19.11 -23.85
N ALA A 39 -6.61 19.24 -23.28
CA ALA A 39 -7.84 18.61 -23.77
C ALA A 39 -7.72 17.09 -23.94
N SER A 40 -6.94 16.44 -23.06
CA SER A 40 -6.75 14.99 -23.04
C SER A 40 -7.36 14.37 -21.77
N ASP A 41 -8.18 13.35 -21.97
CA ASP A 41 -8.85 12.59 -20.91
C ASP A 41 -8.11 11.31 -20.53
N ASP A 42 -7.02 10.97 -21.23
CA ASP A 42 -6.33 9.68 -21.11
C ASP A 42 -5.94 9.36 -19.65
N LEU A 43 -5.39 10.36 -18.94
CA LEU A 43 -4.99 10.21 -17.54
C LEU A 43 -6.19 10.14 -16.57
N LEU A 44 -7.34 10.69 -16.93
CA LEU A 44 -8.56 10.58 -16.14
C LEU A 44 -9.15 9.18 -16.29
N ASP A 45 -9.19 8.65 -17.52
CA ASP A 45 -9.65 7.29 -17.80
C ASP A 45 -8.77 6.25 -17.10
N ASP A 46 -7.45 6.46 -17.10
CA ASP A 46 -6.47 5.57 -16.46
C ASP A 46 -6.29 5.80 -14.95
N TYR A 47 -6.93 6.83 -14.38
CA TYR A 47 -6.74 7.22 -12.98
C TYR A 47 -6.92 6.04 -12.01
N SER A 48 -8.03 5.33 -12.15
CA SER A 48 -8.37 4.25 -11.22
C SER A 48 -7.39 3.09 -11.33
N GLY A 49 -6.98 2.73 -12.54
CA GLY A 49 -5.97 1.69 -12.77
C GLY A 49 -4.64 2.05 -12.13
N THR A 50 -4.21 3.30 -12.34
CA THR A 50 -2.96 3.84 -11.78
C THR A 50 -2.97 3.85 -10.26
N ALA A 51 -4.03 4.39 -9.64
CA ALA A 51 -4.15 4.45 -8.19
C ALA A 51 -4.22 3.05 -7.55
N LEU A 52 -5.01 2.13 -8.14
CA LEU A 52 -5.22 0.79 -7.59
C LEU A 52 -3.93 -0.03 -7.51
N MET A 53 -2.99 0.13 -8.46
CA MET A 53 -1.69 -0.55 -8.38
C MET A 53 -0.95 -0.23 -7.07
N ARG A 54 -0.98 1.02 -6.64
CA ARG A 54 -0.31 1.47 -5.42
C ARG A 54 -1.11 1.15 -4.16
N ILE A 55 -2.43 1.30 -4.22
CA ILE A 55 -3.34 0.96 -3.12
C ILE A 55 -3.16 -0.51 -2.75
N TRP A 56 -3.22 -1.44 -3.71
CA TRP A 56 -3.07 -2.87 -3.43
C TRP A 56 -1.69 -3.24 -2.87
N ALA A 57 -0.62 -2.59 -3.33
CA ALA A 57 0.70 -2.80 -2.76
C ALA A 57 0.78 -2.35 -1.28
N ALA A 58 0.16 -1.21 -0.95
CA ALA A 58 0.10 -0.69 0.41
C ALA A 58 -0.82 -1.51 1.33
N GLU A 59 -1.96 -1.99 0.82
CA GLU A 59 -2.85 -2.92 1.54
C GLU A 59 -2.10 -4.20 1.88
N ASN A 60 -1.38 -4.79 0.91
CA ASN A 60 -0.64 -6.03 1.11
C ASN A 60 0.40 -5.92 2.23
N ILE A 61 1.25 -4.89 2.23
CA ILE A 61 2.22 -4.70 3.32
C ILE A 61 1.52 -4.42 4.66
N SER A 62 0.46 -3.60 4.67
CA SER A 62 -0.27 -3.27 5.89
C SER A 62 -0.92 -4.52 6.51
N TRP A 63 -1.50 -5.38 5.67
CA TRP A 63 -2.07 -6.65 6.09
C TRP A 63 -1.01 -7.63 6.61
N ARG A 64 0.09 -7.81 5.86
CA ARG A 64 1.22 -8.68 6.29
C ARG A 64 1.79 -8.23 7.64
N LEU A 65 2.02 -6.93 7.84
CA LEU A 65 2.48 -6.40 9.12
C LEU A 65 1.45 -6.61 10.23
N THR A 66 0.16 -6.46 9.94
CA THR A 66 -0.90 -6.73 10.91
C THR A 66 -0.87 -8.19 11.36
N LYS A 67 -0.77 -9.13 10.42
CA LYS A 67 -0.62 -10.58 10.70
C LYS A 67 0.66 -10.91 11.46
N LEU A 68 1.77 -10.23 11.17
CA LEU A 68 3.05 -10.46 11.83
C LEU A 68 3.08 -9.93 13.27
N LEU A 69 2.40 -8.80 13.54
CA LEU A 69 2.56 -8.06 14.80
C LEU A 69 1.39 -8.21 15.79
N HIS A 70 0.30 -8.88 15.41
CA HIS A 70 -0.88 -9.07 16.26
C HIS A 70 -1.20 -10.56 16.48
N VAL A 71 -1.74 -10.86 17.65
CA VAL A 71 -2.39 -12.14 17.97
C VAL A 71 -3.88 -11.99 17.74
N PHE A 72 -4.46 -12.90 16.96
CA PHE A 72 -5.88 -12.91 16.65
C PHE A 72 -6.63 -13.82 17.64
N PRO A 73 -7.86 -13.49 18.05
CA PRO A 73 -8.60 -14.27 19.05
C PRO A 73 -8.80 -15.75 18.69
N ASP A 74 -8.98 -16.05 17.40
CA ASP A 74 -9.26 -17.39 16.88
C ASP A 74 -8.04 -18.06 16.23
N GLU A 75 -6.83 -17.59 16.56
CA GLU A 75 -5.58 -18.11 15.99
C GLU A 75 -5.30 -19.53 16.49
N ASP A 76 -5.02 -20.46 15.57
CA ASP A 76 -4.68 -21.83 15.92
C ASP A 76 -3.16 -22.00 16.22
N PRO A 77 -2.73 -23.14 16.82
CA PRO A 77 -1.32 -23.36 17.11
C PRO A 77 -0.40 -23.38 15.88
N PHE A 78 -0.93 -23.70 14.69
CA PHE A 78 -0.16 -23.69 13.45
C PHE A 78 0.10 -22.24 13.00
N ASP A 79 -0.92 -21.39 12.98
CA ASP A 79 -0.81 -19.97 12.64
C ASP A 79 0.20 -19.25 13.54
N GLN A 80 0.16 -19.54 14.85
CA GLN A 80 1.15 -19.01 15.79
C GLN A 80 2.58 -19.39 15.38
N LYS A 81 2.81 -20.65 15.01
CA LYS A 81 4.14 -21.15 14.61
C LYS A 81 4.61 -20.53 13.30
N ILE A 82 3.71 -20.30 12.34
CA ILE A 82 4.03 -19.60 11.10
C ILE A 82 4.44 -18.15 11.39
N ARG A 83 3.67 -17.42 12.21
CA ARG A 83 4.03 -16.05 12.60
C ARG A 83 5.39 -15.97 13.31
N GLU A 84 5.64 -16.87 14.26
CA GLU A 84 6.94 -16.95 14.96
C GLU A 84 8.09 -17.17 13.98
N ASN A 85 7.92 -18.11 13.03
CA ASN A 85 8.93 -18.39 12.01
C ASN A 85 9.15 -17.23 11.03
N ASP A 86 8.08 -16.54 10.62
CA ASP A 86 8.18 -15.34 9.77
C ASP A 86 8.94 -14.22 10.48
N TYR A 87 8.70 -14.04 11.78
CA TYR A 87 9.41 -13.08 12.61
C TYR A 87 10.90 -13.44 12.75
N ASP A 88 11.21 -14.71 13.00
CA ASP A 88 12.58 -15.20 13.11
C ASP A 88 13.36 -15.04 11.79
N LEU A 89 12.73 -15.35 10.65
CA LEU A 89 13.32 -15.13 9.33
C LEU A 89 13.63 -13.65 9.09
N LEU A 90 12.69 -12.75 9.40
CA LEU A 90 12.89 -11.31 9.27
C LEU A 90 14.06 -10.82 10.14
N ARG A 91 14.28 -11.42 11.32
CA ARG A 91 15.37 -11.05 12.23
C ARG A 91 16.76 -11.36 11.67
N VAL A 92 16.90 -12.43 10.89
CA VAL A 92 18.20 -12.95 10.45
C VAL A 92 18.49 -12.76 8.97
N SER A 93 17.48 -12.48 8.14
CA SER A 93 17.62 -12.35 6.70
C SER A 93 17.63 -10.89 6.25
N GLU A 94 18.80 -10.40 5.83
CA GLU A 94 18.95 -9.06 5.24
C GLU A 94 18.08 -8.88 3.99
N ALA A 95 17.91 -9.93 3.18
CA ALA A 95 17.05 -9.89 2.00
C ALA A 95 15.58 -9.65 2.37
N ALA A 96 15.08 -10.30 3.44
CA ALA A 96 13.73 -10.07 3.94
C ALA A 96 13.57 -8.66 4.53
N GLN A 97 14.57 -8.19 5.28
CA GLN A 97 14.60 -6.83 5.84
C GLN A 97 14.59 -5.76 4.75
N HIS A 98 15.37 -5.96 3.69
CA HIS A 98 15.44 -5.05 2.56
C HIS A 98 14.12 -5.00 1.79
N ALA A 99 13.49 -6.16 1.54
CA ALA A 99 12.18 -6.22 0.90
C ALA A 99 11.11 -5.47 1.72
N LEU A 100 11.09 -5.69 3.05
CA LEU A 100 10.19 -4.95 3.94
C LEU A 100 10.48 -3.45 3.90
N ALA A 101 11.75 -3.04 4.00
CA ALA A 101 12.15 -1.64 3.98
C ALA A 101 11.72 -0.95 2.67
N TYR A 102 11.93 -1.60 1.53
CA TYR A 102 11.54 -1.10 0.21
C TYR A 102 10.03 -0.77 0.12
N GLU A 103 9.17 -1.64 0.62
CA GLU A 103 7.73 -1.40 0.68
C GLU A 103 7.36 -0.40 1.81
N TYR A 104 8.08 -0.41 2.93
CA TYR A 104 7.79 0.41 4.10
C TYR A 104 8.10 1.89 3.90
N ILE A 105 9.17 2.24 3.17
CA ILE A 105 9.46 3.64 2.81
C ILE A 105 8.49 4.20 1.76
N GLY A 106 7.78 3.32 1.06
CA GLY A 106 6.78 3.67 0.05
C GLY A 106 7.30 3.49 -1.37
N LEU A 107 6.47 2.86 -2.21
CA LEU A 107 6.81 2.58 -3.60
C LEU A 107 6.83 3.85 -4.46
N PRO A 108 7.64 3.88 -5.53
CA PRO A 108 7.67 4.97 -6.49
C PRO A 108 6.29 5.29 -7.07
N TYR A 109 6.08 6.54 -7.46
CA TYR A 109 4.85 6.93 -8.11
C TYR A 109 4.90 6.52 -9.58
N ALA A 110 3.76 6.06 -10.13
CA ALA A 110 3.64 5.82 -11.56
C ALA A 110 3.92 7.11 -12.35
N ALA A 111 4.60 6.94 -13.49
CA ALA A 111 5.03 8.01 -14.37
C ALA A 111 3.86 8.67 -15.08
#